data_AF-A0A7N4Q071-F1
#
_entry.id   AF-A0A7N4Q071-F1
#
_cell.length_a   1.000
_cell.length_b   1.000
_cell.length_c   1.000
_cell.angle_alpha   90.00
_cell.angle_beta   90.00
_cell.angle_gamma   90.00
#
_symmetry.space_group_name_H-M   'P 1'
#
loop_
_entity.id
_entity.type
_entity.pdbx_description
1 polymer ?
#
loop_
_entity_poly.entity_id
_entity_poly.type
_entity_poly.pdbx_seq_one_letter_code
_entity_poly.pdbx_strand_id
1 'polypeptide(L)'
;MAPPPPPPRPPGPRVLDLYQHLERWGHSPESCPHVRVTSGCCRGPLVKVGGRIKTWRKRWFCFDRHARRLAYYADKEETKLKGVIYFQAIEEVYYDHLRCAFKSPSPRLTFCVKTYERLFYMVAPSPEAMRIWIDVIVTAADENHAP
;
A
#
# COMPACT_ATOMS: atom_id res chain seq x y z
N MET A 1 34.79 25.87 -36.32
CA MET A 1 34.08 26.25 -35.08
C MET A 1 33.00 25.20 -34.86
N ALA A 2 33.09 24.39 -33.80
CA ALA A 2 32.13 23.31 -33.56
C ALA A 2 30.79 23.89 -33.04
N PRO A 3 29.64 23.31 -33.40
CA PRO A 3 28.35 23.78 -32.90
C PRO A 3 28.25 23.55 -31.39
N PRO A 4 27.56 24.44 -30.66
CA PRO A 4 27.37 24.29 -29.22
C PRO A 4 26.56 23.03 -28.90
N PRO A 5 26.84 22.37 -27.75
CA PRO A 5 26.08 21.21 -27.32
C PRO A 5 24.60 21.58 -27.11
N PRO A 6 23.66 20.68 -27.44
CA PRO A 6 22.25 20.93 -27.22
C PRO A 6 21.96 21.10 -25.72
N PRO A 7 20.97 21.93 -25.36
CA PRO A 7 20.60 22.11 -23.97
C PRO A 7 20.13 20.78 -23.34
N PRO A 8 20.33 20.58 -22.03
CA PRO A 8 19.82 19.41 -21.35
C PRO A 8 18.30 19.33 -21.55
N ARG A 9 17.82 18.18 -22.03
CA ARG A 9 16.38 17.96 -22.22
C ARG A 9 15.67 18.15 -20.88
N PRO A 10 14.49 18.79 -20.86
CA PRO A 10 13.70 18.85 -19.64
C PRO A 10 13.42 17.42 -19.17
N PRO A 11 13.51 17.14 -17.86
CA PRO A 11 13.13 15.83 -17.35
C PRO A 11 11.70 15.57 -17.80
N GLY A 12 11.48 14.43 -18.48
CA GLY A 12 10.15 13.98 -18.88
C GLY A 12 9.19 13.91 -17.68
N PRO A 13 7.88 13.70 -17.92
CA PRO A 13 6.89 13.64 -16.85
C PRO A 13 7.39 12.70 -15.75
N ARG A 14 7.52 13.24 -14.52
CA ARG A 14 8.15 12.56 -13.39
C ARG A 14 7.29 11.36 -13.00
N VAL A 15 7.60 10.19 -13.54
CA VAL A 15 7.00 8.94 -13.10
C VAL A 15 7.34 8.78 -11.62
N LEU A 16 6.32 8.72 -10.76
CA LEU A 16 6.53 8.52 -9.33
C LEU A 16 7.18 7.15 -9.11
N ASP A 17 8.40 7.17 -8.58
CA ASP A 17 9.10 5.99 -8.08
C ASP A 17 8.67 5.80 -6.62
N LEU A 18 7.87 4.76 -6.37
CA LEU A 18 7.30 4.46 -5.06
C LEU A 18 8.39 4.24 -4.01
N TYR A 19 9.51 3.63 -4.37
CA TYR A 19 10.60 3.36 -3.44
C TYR A 19 11.21 4.68 -2.95
N GLN A 20 11.61 5.54 -3.89
CA GLN A 20 12.16 6.86 -3.56
C GLN A 20 11.14 7.76 -2.87
N HIS A 21 9.86 7.63 -3.21
CA HIS A 21 8.79 8.38 -2.56
C HIS A 21 8.70 8.04 -1.07
N LEU A 22 8.75 6.75 -0.72
CA LEU A 22 8.74 6.29 0.66
C LEU A 22 10.00 6.69 1.43
N GLU A 23 11.18 6.66 0.80
CA GLU A 23 12.41 7.17 1.43
C GLU A 23 12.30 8.65 1.78
N ARG A 24 11.71 9.47 0.89
CA ARG A 24 11.47 10.90 1.16
C ARG A 24 10.49 11.13 2.31
N TRP A 25 9.61 10.18 2.57
CA TRP A 25 8.69 10.19 3.71
C TRP A 25 9.35 9.64 4.99
N GLY A 26 10.63 9.28 4.93
CA GLY A 26 11.43 8.83 6.06
C GLY A 26 11.31 7.34 6.36
N HIS A 27 10.80 6.53 5.43
CA HIS A 27 10.84 5.07 5.56
C HIS A 27 12.18 4.53 5.09
N SER A 28 12.57 3.40 5.65
CA SER A 28 13.66 2.59 5.11
C SER A 28 13.10 1.24 4.68
N PRO A 29 12.58 1.10 3.44
CA PRO A 29 11.93 -0.13 2.99
C PRO A 29 12.83 -1.37 3.08
N GLU A 30 14.14 -1.18 2.92
CA GLU A 30 15.19 -2.20 3.08
C GLU A 30 15.33 -2.73 4.52
N SER A 31 15.05 -1.89 5.51
CA SER A 31 15.11 -2.23 6.93
C SER A 31 13.84 -2.95 7.42
N CYS A 32 12.84 -3.12 6.56
CA CYS A 32 11.57 -3.76 6.90
C CYS A 32 11.40 -5.11 6.17
N PRO A 33 11.83 -6.24 6.76
CA PRO A 33 11.83 -7.55 6.08
C PRO A 33 10.43 -8.09 5.76
N HIS A 34 9.39 -7.46 6.29
CA HIS A 34 8.00 -7.84 6.06
C HIS A 34 7.42 -7.29 4.76
N VAL A 35 8.04 -6.26 4.17
CA VAL A 35 7.57 -5.64 2.94
C VAL A 35 8.65 -5.68 1.88
N ARG A 36 8.24 -5.86 0.63
CA ARG A 36 9.10 -5.83 -0.54
C ARG A 36 8.62 -4.69 -1.42
N VAL A 37 9.36 -3.60 -1.41
CA VAL A 37 9.05 -2.39 -2.18
C VAL A 37 9.95 -2.33 -3.40
N THR A 38 9.37 -1.94 -4.52
CA THR A 38 10.02 -1.62 -5.80
C THR A 38 9.43 -0.30 -6.32
N SER A 39 9.94 0.25 -7.41
CA SER A 39 9.48 1.53 -7.94
C SER A 39 7.99 1.61 -8.29
N GLY A 40 7.33 0.48 -8.58
CA GLY A 40 5.89 0.45 -8.92
C GLY A 40 5.04 -0.46 -8.02
N CYS A 41 5.65 -1.22 -7.11
CA CYS A 41 4.93 -2.26 -6.36
C CYS A 41 5.40 -2.33 -4.90
N CYS A 42 4.47 -2.67 -4.01
CA CYS A 42 4.74 -3.04 -2.62
C CYS A 42 4.04 -4.37 -2.31
N ARG A 43 4.77 -5.34 -1.77
CA ARG A 43 4.23 -6.67 -1.45
C ARG A 43 4.57 -7.08 -0.02
N GLY A 44 3.67 -7.79 0.65
CA GLY A 44 3.91 -8.19 2.03
C GLY A 44 2.69 -8.83 2.69
N PRO A 45 2.86 -9.45 3.87
CA PRO A 45 1.76 -10.05 4.60
C PRO A 45 1.01 -8.99 5.41
N LEU A 46 -0.32 -9.05 5.36
CA LEU A 46 -1.21 -8.36 6.29
C LEU A 46 -2.26 -9.34 6.81
N VAL A 47 -2.74 -9.12 8.03
CA VAL A 47 -3.88 -9.87 8.57
C VAL A 47 -5.12 -9.02 8.41
N LYS A 48 -6.16 -9.54 7.76
CA LYS A 48 -7.40 -8.79 7.52
C LYS A 48 -8.64 -9.49 8.07
N VAL A 49 -9.67 -8.71 8.38
CA VAL A 49 -10.99 -9.26 8.75
C VAL A 49 -11.69 -9.83 7.50
N GLY A 50 -12.25 -11.03 7.62
CA GLY A 50 -13.09 -11.64 6.58
C GLY A 50 -14.37 -10.85 6.29
N GLY A 51 -14.95 -11.03 5.10
CA GLY A 51 -16.16 -10.29 4.68
C GLY A 51 -17.39 -10.77 5.42
N ARG A 52 -17.83 -11.99 5.06
CA ARG A 52 -19.00 -12.67 5.62
C ARG A 52 -18.75 -13.17 7.04
N ILE A 53 -17.61 -13.81 7.27
CA ILE A 53 -17.19 -14.28 8.59
C ILE A 53 -16.12 -13.32 9.11
N LYS A 54 -16.39 -12.64 10.22
CA LYS A 54 -15.49 -11.64 10.83
C LYS A 54 -14.30 -12.28 11.57
N THR A 55 -13.60 -13.18 10.90
CA THR A 55 -12.34 -13.79 11.37
C THR A 55 -11.14 -13.10 10.78
N TRP A 56 -10.06 -13.01 11.53
CA TRP A 56 -8.78 -12.48 11.08
C TRP A 56 -8.02 -13.54 10.30
N ARG A 57 -7.52 -13.18 9.10
CA ARG A 57 -6.78 -14.09 8.23
C ARG A 57 -5.58 -13.39 7.63
N LYS A 58 -4.40 -14.01 7.78
CA LYS A 58 -3.18 -13.60 7.08
C LYS A 58 -3.37 -13.79 5.58
N ARG A 59 -3.03 -12.78 4.80
CA ARG A 59 -3.05 -12.77 3.34
C ARG A 59 -1.80 -12.06 2.84
N TRP A 60 -1.37 -12.44 1.64
CA TRP A 60 -0.30 -11.74 0.96
C TRP A 60 -0.91 -10.63 0.12
N PHE A 61 -0.52 -9.39 0.38
CA PHE A 61 -1.01 -8.23 -0.34
C PHE A 61 0.02 -7.79 -1.38
N CYS A 62 -0.48 -7.40 -2.54
CA CYS A 62 0.30 -6.89 -3.66
C CYS A 62 -0.33 -5.57 -4.12
N PHE A 63 0.35 -4.49 -3.80
CA PHE A 63 0.12 -3.19 -4.39
C PHE A 63 0.82 -3.11 -5.74
N ASP A 64 0.09 -2.72 -6.77
CA ASP A 64 0.60 -2.51 -8.11
C ASP A 64 0.11 -1.16 -8.65
N ARG A 65 1.05 -0.24 -8.82
CA ARG A 65 0.79 1.12 -9.28
C ARG A 65 0.34 1.15 -10.74
N HIS A 66 0.93 0.31 -11.60
CA HIS A 66 0.60 0.27 -13.02
C HIS A 66 -0.79 -0.30 -13.25
N ALA A 67 -1.14 -1.36 -12.53
CA ALA A 67 -2.48 -1.95 -12.56
C ALA A 67 -3.51 -1.21 -11.69
N ARG A 68 -3.11 -0.13 -11.01
CA ARG A 68 -3.93 0.72 -10.12
C ARG A 68 -4.77 -0.07 -9.11
N ARG A 69 -4.17 -1.07 -8.48
CA ARG A 69 -4.89 -1.99 -7.59
C ARG A 69 -4.05 -2.51 -6.44
N LEU A 70 -4.73 -2.78 -5.34
CA LEU A 70 -4.24 -3.55 -4.20
C LEU A 70 -4.94 -4.92 -4.19
N ALA A 71 -4.23 -5.93 -4.68
CA ALA A 71 -4.71 -7.32 -4.69
C ALA A 71 -4.28 -8.06 -3.42
N TYR A 72 -5.03 -9.09 -3.02
CA TYR A 72 -4.58 -9.99 -1.96
C TYR A 72 -4.85 -11.46 -2.27
N TYR A 73 -3.89 -12.29 -1.89
CA TYR A 73 -3.80 -13.71 -2.21
C TYR A 73 -3.82 -14.56 -0.95
N ALA A 74 -4.04 -15.86 -1.11
CA ALA A 74 -3.99 -16.83 -0.01
C ALA A 74 -2.64 -16.79 0.72
N ASP A 75 -1.55 -16.72 -0.03
CA ASP A 75 -0.17 -16.87 0.41
C ASP A 75 0.80 -16.09 -0.50
N LYS A 76 2.09 -16.12 -0.15
CA LYS A 76 3.18 -15.40 -0.82
C LYS A 76 3.47 -15.88 -2.25
N GLU A 77 3.00 -17.07 -2.62
CA GLU A 77 3.20 -17.64 -3.95
C GLU A 77 2.17 -17.07 -4.93
N GLU A 78 1.24 -16.24 -4.44
CA GLU A 78 0.23 -15.56 -5.25
C GLU A 78 -0.68 -16.55 -6.01
N THR A 79 -0.77 -17.79 -5.51
CA THR A 79 -1.44 -18.93 -6.16
C THR A 79 -2.94 -18.75 -6.32
N LYS A 80 -3.58 -18.07 -5.35
CA LYS A 80 -5.04 -17.89 -5.33
C LYS A 80 -5.42 -16.48 -4.95
N LEU A 81 -5.87 -15.71 -5.94
CA LEU A 81 -6.46 -14.39 -5.73
C LEU A 81 -7.72 -14.52 -4.86
N LYS A 82 -7.80 -13.68 -3.82
CA LYS A 82 -8.92 -13.65 -2.87
C LYS A 82 -9.76 -12.37 -2.99
N GLY A 83 -9.17 -11.30 -3.49
CA GLY A 83 -9.89 -10.07 -3.79
C GLY A 83 -8.95 -8.97 -4.26
N VAL A 84 -9.57 -7.90 -4.74
CA VAL A 84 -8.90 -6.71 -5.27
C VAL A 84 -9.58 -5.49 -4.68
N ILE A 85 -8.79 -4.49 -4.34
CA ILE A 85 -9.22 -3.15 -3.96
C ILE A 85 -8.64 -2.21 -5.02
N TYR A 86 -9.49 -1.60 -5.83
CA TYR A 86 -9.04 -0.64 -6.84
C TYR A 86 -8.74 0.70 -6.17
N PHE A 87 -7.72 1.42 -6.64
CA PHE A 87 -7.36 2.71 -6.06
C PHE A 87 -8.53 3.69 -6.09
N GLN A 88 -9.30 3.67 -7.19
CA GLN A 88 -10.49 4.49 -7.34
C GLN A 88 -11.55 4.24 -6.27
N ALA A 89 -11.56 3.08 -5.64
CA ALA A 89 -12.55 2.76 -4.62
C ALA A 89 -12.16 3.24 -3.23
N ILE A 90 -10.89 3.68 -3.03
CA ILE A 90 -10.35 4.04 -1.73
C ILE A 90 -10.72 5.49 -1.43
N GLU A 91 -11.49 5.68 -0.36
CA GLU A 91 -11.86 7.01 0.13
C GLU A 91 -10.83 7.53 1.12
N GLU A 92 -10.37 6.67 2.04
CA GLU A 92 -9.57 7.09 3.18
C GLU A 92 -8.76 5.93 3.74
N VAL A 93 -7.58 6.24 4.29
CA VAL A 93 -6.73 5.30 5.03
C VAL A 93 -6.34 5.94 6.35
N TYR A 94 -6.59 5.25 7.46
CA TYR A 94 -6.36 5.82 8.80
C TYR A 94 -6.00 4.76 9.84
N TYR A 95 -5.34 5.20 10.91
CA TYR A 95 -5.07 4.36 12.09
C TYR A 95 -6.37 4.02 12.79
N ASP A 96 -6.58 2.76 13.19
CA ASP A 96 -7.67 2.49 14.12
C ASP A 96 -7.26 3.03 15.50
N HIS A 97 -7.81 4.19 15.88
CA HIS A 97 -7.58 4.82 17.18
C HIS A 97 -8.22 4.04 18.36
N LEU A 98 -8.12 2.71 18.34
CA LEU A 98 -8.63 1.78 19.34
C LEU A 98 -10.16 1.84 19.53
N ARG A 99 -10.91 2.31 18.52
CA ARG A 99 -12.37 2.51 18.62
C ARG A 99 -13.17 1.31 18.13
N CYS A 100 -12.70 0.58 17.11
CA CYS A 100 -13.43 -0.55 16.52
C CYS A 100 -12.61 -1.85 16.39
N ALA A 101 -11.29 -1.80 16.59
CA ALA A 101 -10.42 -2.97 16.59
C ALA A 101 -10.34 -3.73 17.93
N PHE A 102 -11.34 -3.65 18.82
CA PHE A 102 -11.32 -4.39 20.11
C PHE A 102 -11.17 -5.90 19.96
N LYS A 103 -11.53 -6.45 18.79
CA LYS A 103 -11.34 -7.87 18.45
C LYS A 103 -10.06 -8.13 17.65
N SER A 104 -9.22 -7.12 17.43
CA SER A 104 -7.96 -7.27 16.70
C SER A 104 -6.95 -8.04 17.52
N PRO A 105 -6.17 -8.95 16.89
CA PRO A 105 -5.05 -9.60 17.56
C PRO A 105 -3.97 -8.61 17.98
N SER A 106 -3.88 -7.42 17.37
CA SER A 106 -2.91 -6.39 17.72
C SER A 106 -3.47 -4.99 17.42
N PRO A 107 -4.27 -4.41 18.34
CA PRO A 107 -4.93 -3.13 18.11
C PRO A 107 -3.97 -1.99 17.74
N ARG A 108 -2.79 -1.93 18.37
CA ARG A 108 -1.75 -0.91 18.09
C ARG A 108 -1.15 -0.99 16.69
N LEU A 109 -1.30 -2.12 16.01
CA LEU A 109 -0.79 -2.35 14.65
C LEU A 109 -1.93 -2.42 13.62
N THR A 110 -3.13 -1.97 14.00
CA THR A 110 -4.34 -2.04 13.16
C THR A 110 -4.61 -0.72 12.47
N PHE A 111 -4.81 -0.77 11.16
CA PHE A 111 -5.26 0.35 10.34
C PHE A 111 -6.47 -0.03 9.49
N CYS A 112 -7.12 0.99 8.97
CA CYS A 112 -8.34 0.90 8.23
C CYS A 112 -8.14 1.43 6.81
N VAL A 113 -8.64 0.68 5.82
CA VAL A 113 -8.80 1.15 4.45
C VAL A 113 -10.30 1.25 4.18
N LYS A 114 -10.80 2.47 4.08
CA LYS A 114 -12.20 2.75 3.79
C LYS A 114 -12.39 2.83 2.28
N THR A 115 -13.32 2.04 1.78
CA THR A 115 -13.75 2.07 0.38
C THR A 115 -15.26 2.33 0.31
N TYR A 116 -15.77 2.71 -0.87
CA TYR A 116 -17.20 2.98 -1.08
C TYR A 116 -18.12 1.84 -0.60
N GLU A 117 -17.70 0.60 -0.82
CA GLU A 117 -18.52 -0.58 -0.54
C GLU A 117 -18.20 -1.22 0.81
N ARG A 118 -17.00 -0.98 1.34
CA ARG A 118 -16.47 -1.78 2.44
C ARG A 118 -15.36 -1.09 3.23
N LEU A 119 -15.42 -1.27 4.55
CA LEU A 119 -14.30 -1.00 5.45
C LEU A 119 -13.43 -2.25 5.64
N PHE A 120 -12.13 -2.12 5.36
CA PHE A 120 -11.14 -3.17 5.57
C PHE A 120 -10.29 -2.86 6.79
N TYR A 121 -10.37 -3.71 7.80
CA TYR A 121 -9.45 -3.71 8.93
C TYR A 121 -8.25 -4.60 8.61
N MET A 122 -7.06 -4.05 8.75
CA MET A 122 -5.79 -4.69 8.46
C MET A 122 -4.85 -4.56 9.66
N VAL A 123 -4.10 -5.63 9.96
CA VAL A 123 -3.05 -5.65 10.98
C VAL A 123 -1.72 -5.90 10.29
N ALA A 124 -0.79 -4.98 10.53
CA ALA A 124 0.57 -5.10 10.05
C ALA A 124 1.42 -5.95 11.01
N PRO A 125 2.48 -6.63 10.51
CA PRO A 125 3.35 -7.44 11.34
C PRO A 125 4.29 -6.63 12.25
N SER A 126 4.52 -5.34 11.92
CA SER A 126 5.36 -4.43 12.70
C SER A 126 4.89 -2.98 12.53
N PRO A 127 5.28 -2.04 13.42
CA PRO A 127 4.97 -0.62 13.27
C PRO A 127 5.52 -0.04 11.97
N GLU A 128 6.73 -0.42 11.58
CA GLU A 128 7.34 0.05 10.34
C GLU A 128 6.60 -0.44 9.10
N ALA A 129 6.23 -1.73 9.07
CA ALA A 129 5.41 -2.28 7.99
C ALA A 129 4.05 -1.57 7.91
N MET A 130 3.45 -1.22 9.06
CA MET A 130 2.18 -0.49 9.12
C MET A 130 2.29 0.87 8.44
N ARG A 131 3.31 1.65 8.81
CA ARG A 131 3.54 3.00 8.28
C ARG A 131 3.77 2.94 6.77
N ILE A 132 4.63 2.03 6.30
CA ILE A 132 4.88 1.81 4.87
C ILE A 132 3.56 1.46 4.14
N TRP A 133 2.76 0.53 4.68
CA TRP A 133 1.51 0.14 4.04
C TRP A 133 0.49 1.28 3.98
N ILE A 134 0.36 2.07 5.03
CA ILE A 134 -0.52 3.24 5.03
C ILE A 134 -0.08 4.21 3.94
N ASP A 135 1.19 4.58 3.93
CA ASP A 135 1.71 5.60 3.02
C ASP A 135 1.65 5.16 1.57
N VAL A 136 1.96 3.89 1.27
CA VAL A 136 1.77 3.29 -0.07
C VAL A 136 0.31 3.41 -0.54
N ILE A 137 -0.65 3.10 0.32
CA ILE A 137 -2.07 3.10 -0.06
C ILE A 137 -2.60 4.54 -0.15
N VAL A 138 -2.10 5.46 0.67
CA VAL A 138 -2.40 6.90 0.59
C VAL A 138 -1.87 7.46 -0.74
N THR A 139 -0.62 7.16 -1.14
CA THR A 139 -0.09 7.56 -2.45
C THR A 139 -1.00 7.12 -3.60
N ALA A 140 -1.55 5.90 -3.52
CA ALA A 140 -2.53 5.41 -4.50
C ALA A 140 -3.84 6.20 -4.53
N ALA A 141 -4.36 6.55 -3.35
CA ALA A 141 -5.58 7.35 -3.23
C ALA A 141 -5.34 8.75 -3.79
N ASP A 142 -4.21 9.40 -3.46
CA ASP A 142 -3.86 10.73 -3.97
C ASP A 142 -3.69 10.73 -5.50
N GLU A 143 -3.03 9.73 -6.07
CA GLU A 143 -2.91 9.55 -7.53
C GLU A 143 -4.24 9.25 -8.24
N ASN A 144 -5.31 8.97 -7.50
CA ASN A 144 -6.65 8.83 -8.06
C ASN A 144 -7.48 10.13 -8.01
N HIS A 145 -7.19 11.00 -7.04
CA HIS A 145 -7.87 12.28 -6.88
C HIS A 145 -7.14 13.45 -7.57
N ALA A 146 -5.97 13.20 -8.15
CA ALA A 146 -5.32 14.15 -9.05
C ALA A 146 -6.17 14.37 -10.33
N PRO A 147 -6.41 15.63 -10.73
CA PRO A 147 -7.28 15.97 -11.85
C PRO A 147 -6.76 15.53 -13.22
#